data_AF-A0A6N7CW25-F1
#
_entry.id   AF-A0A6N7CW25-F1
#
_cell.length_a   1.000
_cell.length_b   1.000
_cell.length_c   1.000
_cell.angle_alpha   90.00
_cell.angle_beta   90.00
_cell.angle_gamma   90.00
#
_symmetry.space_group_name_H-M   'P 1'
#
loop_
_entity.id
_entity.type
_entity.pdbx_description
1 polymer ?
#
loop_
_entity_poly.entity_id
_entity_poly.type
_entity_poly.pdbx_seq_one_letter_code
_entity_poly.pdbx_strand_id
1 'polypeptide(L)'
;MTSPLPSSSAARKKWPWITGGIVVAVAVVSCSSPGQDVQSAQALSASATPAVAASTVAAATSSSSTPVPVSSALALSPVAPAVLGGADATAALQQLAGLEIKGRAPKTGYDRDLFGQAWTDDVTVEGGHNGCDTRNDILGRDLDQIVFKPGTRDCAVQTGILNDPYTGTTISFVRGEGTSSAVQIDHVVALSDAWQKGAQQLDTATRVNFANDPRNLKAVDGPANQQKSDGDAATWLPPNKSYRCTYVADQVSVKAAYGLWVTQAEHDAIAGVLQDCGAATPAAAPAPTTDPAPAVVPAPAPVPAPAPAPAPVPFVDTAGPSDVYYKNCSAARAAGAAPVHVGEPGYGTHLDRDGDGVGCES
;
A
#
# COMPACT_ATOMS: atom_id res chain seq x y z
N MET A 1 -54.71 27.81 27.77
CA MET A 1 -55.53 26.93 26.92
C MET A 1 -54.61 26.27 25.91
N THR A 2 -54.47 24.97 26.12
CA THR A 2 -53.75 23.97 25.33
C THR A 2 -54.26 23.90 23.89
N SER A 3 -53.35 23.77 22.92
CA SER A 3 -53.37 22.64 21.96
C SER A 3 -52.10 22.57 21.10
N PRO A 4 -51.64 21.36 20.75
CA PRO A 4 -50.31 21.09 20.21
C PRO A 4 -50.29 20.91 18.69
N LEU A 5 -49.09 21.04 18.10
CA LEU A 5 -48.79 20.66 16.72
C LEU A 5 -48.76 19.12 16.56
N PRO A 6 -49.25 18.56 15.44
CA PRO A 6 -49.32 17.11 15.25
C PRO A 6 -47.98 16.48 14.86
N SER A 7 -47.61 15.45 15.61
CA SER A 7 -46.60 14.44 15.26
C SER A 7 -47.19 13.49 14.19
N SER A 8 -46.49 13.30 13.07
CA SER A 8 -46.82 12.28 12.08
C SER A 8 -45.77 11.19 12.07
N SER A 9 -46.08 10.09 12.77
CA SER A 9 -45.42 8.81 12.65
C SER A 9 -45.89 8.10 11.38
N ALA A 10 -45.02 7.95 10.39
CA ALA A 10 -45.26 7.11 9.23
C ALA A 10 -44.51 5.78 9.37
N ALA A 11 -45.21 4.78 9.90
CA ALA A 11 -44.85 3.37 9.69
C ALA A 11 -45.29 2.94 8.28
N ARG A 12 -44.49 2.04 7.66
CA ARG A 12 -44.78 1.03 6.59
C ARG A 12 -43.56 0.95 5.65
N LYS A 13 -43.15 -0.19 5.06
CA LYS A 13 -43.74 -1.52 4.87
C LYS A 13 -42.59 -2.47 4.45
N LYS A 14 -42.57 -3.70 4.96
CA LYS A 14 -41.67 -4.78 4.47
C LYS A 14 -42.17 -5.28 3.11
N TRP A 15 -41.27 -5.44 2.15
CA TRP A 15 -41.55 -6.00 0.82
C TRP A 15 -41.10 -7.48 0.78
N PRO A 16 -41.93 -8.43 0.32
CA PRO A 16 -41.52 -9.82 0.22
C PRO A 16 -40.74 -10.08 -1.07
N TRP A 17 -39.83 -11.04 -0.98
CA TRP A 17 -38.92 -11.45 -2.04
C TRP A 17 -39.67 -12.30 -3.06
N ILE A 18 -39.55 -11.96 -4.34
CA ILE A 18 -40.03 -12.80 -5.46
C ILE A 18 -38.82 -13.54 -6.03
N THR A 19 -38.84 -14.86 -5.91
CA THR A 19 -37.96 -15.80 -6.60
C THR A 19 -38.42 -15.92 -8.05
N GLY A 20 -37.60 -15.43 -9.00
CA GLY A 20 -37.81 -15.60 -10.43
C GLY A 20 -36.71 -16.48 -11.03
N GLY A 21 -37.07 -17.71 -11.41
CA GLY A 21 -36.20 -18.62 -12.16
C GLY A 21 -36.01 -18.15 -13.60
N ILE A 22 -34.77 -18.19 -14.08
CA ILE A 22 -34.40 -17.87 -15.46
C ILE A 22 -34.50 -19.14 -16.30
N VAL A 23 -35.38 -19.10 -17.30
CA VAL A 23 -35.41 -20.07 -18.42
C VAL A 23 -34.55 -19.49 -19.54
N VAL A 24 -33.47 -20.20 -19.88
CA VAL A 24 -32.61 -19.87 -21.04
C VAL A 24 -33.24 -20.46 -22.29
N ALA A 25 -33.69 -19.59 -23.20
CA ALA A 25 -34.08 -19.97 -24.56
C ALA A 25 -32.92 -19.66 -25.51
N VAL A 26 -32.36 -20.70 -26.11
CA VAL A 26 -31.37 -20.63 -27.20
C VAL A 26 -32.12 -20.39 -28.51
N ALA A 27 -31.85 -19.26 -29.17
CA ALA A 27 -32.28 -19.01 -30.54
C ALA A 27 -31.06 -18.92 -31.46
N VAL A 28 -30.90 -19.94 -32.28
CA VAL A 28 -30.00 -20.00 -33.44
C VAL A 28 -30.65 -19.24 -34.59
N VAL A 29 -29.96 -18.26 -35.17
CA VAL A 29 -30.37 -17.63 -36.44
C VAL A 29 -29.17 -17.64 -37.39
N SER A 30 -29.32 -18.41 -38.46
CA SER A 30 -28.41 -18.51 -39.60
C SER A 30 -28.65 -17.41 -40.64
N CYS A 31 -27.59 -17.12 -41.39
CA CYS A 31 -27.47 -16.18 -42.51
C CYS A 31 -28.60 -16.20 -43.56
N SER A 32 -28.85 -15.03 -44.17
CA SER A 32 -29.14 -14.87 -45.60
C SER A 32 -28.99 -13.40 -46.03
N SER A 33 -28.20 -13.13 -47.07
CA SER A 33 -28.29 -11.92 -47.91
C SER A 33 -29.22 -12.21 -49.10
N PRO A 34 -29.93 -11.18 -49.61
CA PRO A 34 -29.63 -10.56 -50.90
C PRO A 34 -29.74 -9.01 -50.78
N GLY A 35 -29.29 -8.12 -51.66
CA GLY A 35 -29.03 -8.16 -53.10
C GLY A 35 -29.76 -6.94 -53.74
N GLN A 36 -29.00 -5.89 -54.04
CA GLN A 36 -29.20 -4.77 -55.01
C GLN A 36 -30.42 -3.84 -54.94
N ASP A 37 -30.18 -2.52 -54.93
CA ASP A 37 -30.57 -1.66 -56.07
C ASP A 37 -29.86 -0.29 -56.07
N VAL A 38 -29.67 0.19 -57.30
CA VAL A 38 -28.91 1.35 -57.78
C VAL A 38 -29.77 2.62 -57.83
N GLN A 39 -29.22 3.77 -57.45
CA GLN A 39 -29.56 5.03 -58.14
C GLN A 39 -28.50 6.14 -57.94
N SER A 40 -28.06 6.63 -59.09
CA SER A 40 -27.14 7.73 -59.38
C SER A 40 -27.67 9.10 -58.96
N ALA A 41 -26.78 10.05 -58.63
CA ALA A 41 -26.72 11.37 -59.27
C ALA A 41 -25.51 12.21 -58.81
N GLN A 42 -24.57 12.34 -59.76
CA GLN A 42 -23.91 13.56 -60.24
C GLN A 42 -22.89 14.33 -59.38
N ALA A 43 -21.69 14.38 -59.97
CA ALA A 43 -20.58 15.28 -59.72
C ALA A 43 -20.80 16.69 -60.30
N LEU A 44 -20.14 17.68 -59.71
CA LEU A 44 -19.69 18.90 -60.40
C LEU A 44 -18.25 19.21 -59.97
N SER A 45 -17.35 19.14 -60.95
CA SER A 45 -16.01 19.71 -60.94
C SER A 45 -16.08 21.22 -61.22
N ALA A 46 -15.17 22.00 -60.63
CA ALA A 46 -14.65 23.21 -61.27
C ALA A 46 -13.25 23.53 -60.73
N SER A 47 -12.25 23.37 -61.59
CA SER A 47 -10.90 23.92 -61.47
C SER A 47 -10.91 25.42 -61.78
N ALA A 48 -10.08 26.21 -61.09
CA ALA A 48 -9.48 27.43 -61.65
C ALA A 48 -8.26 27.87 -60.83
N THR A 49 -7.08 27.80 -61.46
CA THR A 49 -5.90 28.64 -61.16
C THR A 49 -5.97 29.92 -62.02
N PRO A 50 -5.34 31.03 -61.58
CA PRO A 50 -4.00 31.43 -62.08
C PRO A 50 -3.09 31.92 -60.93
N ALA A 51 -1.78 31.68 -60.88
CA ALA A 51 -0.66 32.11 -61.73
C ALA A 51 -0.17 33.57 -61.51
N VAL A 52 1.04 33.66 -60.93
CA VAL A 52 2.14 34.66 -61.04
C VAL A 52 2.04 36.03 -60.36
N ALA A 53 2.89 36.21 -59.34
CA ALA A 53 3.80 37.37 -59.27
C ALA A 53 5.08 36.97 -58.52
N ALA A 54 6.21 37.06 -59.23
CA ALA A 54 7.55 36.86 -58.71
C ALA A 54 8.04 38.13 -57.96
N SER A 55 8.83 37.93 -56.91
CA SER A 55 9.86 38.90 -56.50
C SER A 55 11.01 38.15 -55.84
N THR A 56 12.07 37.99 -56.61
CA THR A 56 13.42 37.72 -56.14
C THR A 56 14.12 39.05 -55.94
N VAL A 57 14.67 39.31 -54.74
CA VAL A 57 15.99 39.95 -54.62
C VAL A 57 16.68 39.43 -53.37
N ALA A 58 17.92 38.97 -53.57
CA ALA A 58 18.83 38.45 -52.58
C ALA A 58 19.43 39.56 -51.69
N ALA A 59 19.84 39.19 -50.48
CA ALA A 59 21.07 39.70 -49.88
C ALA A 59 21.57 38.70 -48.85
N ALA A 60 22.65 38.01 -49.21
CA ALA A 60 23.48 37.26 -48.29
C ALA A 60 24.26 38.23 -47.40
N THR A 61 24.25 37.97 -46.09
CA THR A 61 25.32 38.41 -45.19
C THR A 61 25.87 37.19 -44.50
N SER A 62 27.07 36.81 -44.94
CA SER A 62 27.96 35.89 -44.26
C SER A 62 28.28 36.44 -42.87
N SER A 63 28.04 35.64 -41.85
CA SER A 63 28.72 35.78 -40.56
C SER A 63 29.26 34.41 -40.20
N SER A 64 30.56 34.28 -40.41
CA SER A 64 31.41 33.19 -39.98
C SER A 64 31.47 33.16 -38.45
N SER A 65 30.67 32.30 -37.83
CA SER A 65 30.88 31.85 -36.45
C SER A 65 31.58 30.50 -36.47
N THR A 66 32.80 30.51 -35.93
CA THR A 66 33.60 29.33 -35.60
C THR A 66 32.78 28.30 -34.80
N PRO A 67 32.79 27.00 -35.17
CA PRO A 67 32.14 25.99 -34.36
C PRO A 67 32.97 25.78 -33.08
N VAL A 68 32.41 26.16 -31.93
CA VAL A 68 32.85 25.66 -30.63
C VAL A 68 32.59 24.15 -30.59
N PRO A 69 33.54 23.32 -30.13
CA PRO A 69 33.27 21.91 -29.91
C PRO A 69 32.25 21.80 -28.78
N VAL A 70 30.99 21.54 -29.12
CA VAL A 70 30.02 21.03 -28.16
C VAL A 70 30.54 19.67 -27.71
N SER A 71 31.09 19.65 -26.48
CA SER A 71 31.34 18.43 -25.73
C SER A 71 30.15 17.51 -25.91
N SER A 72 30.42 16.29 -26.38
CA SER A 72 29.45 15.22 -26.46
C SER A 72 28.71 15.11 -25.14
N ALA A 73 27.46 15.59 -25.12
CA ALA A 73 26.54 15.25 -24.06
C ALA A 73 26.39 13.72 -24.12
N LEU A 74 26.93 13.04 -23.12
CA LEU A 74 26.56 11.66 -22.82
C LEU A 74 25.04 11.66 -22.70
N ALA A 75 24.37 11.16 -23.74
CA ALA A 75 22.96 10.85 -23.65
C ALA A 75 22.82 9.77 -22.58
N LEU A 76 22.36 10.14 -21.39
CA LEU A 76 21.91 9.16 -20.41
C LEU A 76 20.76 8.41 -21.08
N SER A 77 21.01 7.14 -21.43
CA SER A 77 19.95 6.23 -21.84
C SER A 77 18.89 6.18 -20.74
N PRO A 78 17.59 6.06 -21.08
CA PRO A 78 16.57 5.83 -20.07
C PRO A 78 16.95 4.59 -19.27
N VAL A 79 16.99 4.75 -17.95
CA VAL A 79 17.29 3.66 -17.02
C VAL A 79 16.13 2.67 -17.15
N ALA A 80 16.37 1.54 -17.84
CA ALA A 80 15.45 0.42 -17.78
C ALA A 80 15.25 0.04 -16.31
N PRO A 81 14.04 -0.39 -15.88
CA PRO A 81 13.83 -0.80 -14.50
C PRO A 81 14.91 -1.83 -14.13
N ALA A 82 15.61 -1.58 -13.03
CA ALA A 82 16.69 -2.43 -12.58
C ALA A 82 16.12 -3.84 -12.39
N VAL A 83 16.57 -4.77 -13.25
CA VAL A 83 16.31 -6.19 -13.04
C VAL A 83 17.00 -6.53 -11.73
N LEU A 84 16.26 -7.08 -10.77
CA LEU A 84 16.83 -7.45 -9.47
C LEU A 84 18.08 -8.31 -9.70
N GLY A 85 19.22 -7.87 -9.16
CA GLY A 85 20.46 -8.61 -9.30
C GLY A 85 20.43 -9.87 -8.44
N GLY A 86 21.24 -10.88 -8.78
CA GLY A 86 21.36 -12.10 -7.96
C GLY A 86 21.76 -11.82 -6.50
N ALA A 87 22.50 -10.74 -6.24
CA ALA A 87 22.83 -10.28 -4.89
C ALA A 87 21.59 -9.82 -4.11
N ASP A 88 20.73 -9.01 -4.73
CA ASP A 88 19.48 -8.54 -4.12
C ASP A 88 18.52 -9.71 -3.88
N ALA A 89 18.44 -10.64 -4.83
CA ALA A 89 17.64 -11.86 -4.69
C ALA A 89 18.17 -12.75 -3.54
N THR A 90 19.49 -12.80 -3.35
CA THR A 90 20.12 -13.49 -2.21
C THR A 90 19.77 -12.84 -0.87
N ALA A 91 19.80 -11.50 -0.80
CA ALA A 91 19.40 -10.77 0.40
C ALA A 91 17.92 -11.01 0.75
N ALA A 92 17.04 -10.95 -0.25
CA ALA A 92 15.62 -11.28 -0.07
C ALA A 92 15.43 -12.73 0.40
N LEU A 93 16.20 -13.69 -0.13
CA LEU A 93 16.13 -15.09 0.29
C LEU A 93 16.59 -15.28 1.74
N GLN A 94 17.62 -14.55 2.18
CA GLN A 94 18.06 -14.54 3.57
C GLN A 94 17.00 -13.96 4.51
N GLN A 95 16.35 -12.87 4.10
CA GLN A 95 15.28 -12.26 4.88
C GLN A 95 14.03 -13.15 4.94
N LEU A 96 13.69 -13.83 3.85
CA LEU A 96 12.61 -14.83 3.81
C LEU A 96 12.83 -15.94 4.85
N ALA A 97 14.08 -16.42 4.99
CA ALA A 97 14.43 -17.45 5.96
C ALA A 97 14.23 -17.01 7.43
N GLY A 98 14.17 -15.70 7.68
CA GLY A 98 13.86 -15.13 8.99
C GLY A 98 12.36 -14.96 9.26
N LEU A 99 11.49 -15.11 8.27
CA LEU A 99 10.05 -15.00 8.46
C LEU A 99 9.51 -16.26 9.13
N GLU A 100 8.61 -16.09 10.09
CA GLU A 100 7.89 -17.22 10.66
C GLU A 100 7.06 -17.94 9.59
N ILE A 101 7.01 -19.27 9.65
CA ILE A 101 6.15 -20.09 8.80
C ILE A 101 4.99 -20.63 9.65
N LYS A 102 3.77 -20.22 9.31
CA LYS A 102 2.53 -20.62 9.99
C LYS A 102 1.39 -20.80 8.97
N GLY A 103 0.32 -21.50 9.38
CA GLY A 103 -0.92 -21.56 8.59
C GLY A 103 -1.62 -20.20 8.48
N ARG A 104 -2.60 -20.09 7.58
CA ARG A 104 -3.50 -18.92 7.55
C ARG A 104 -4.37 -18.91 8.81
N ALA A 105 -4.39 -17.79 9.52
CA ALA A 105 -5.38 -17.54 10.56
C ALA A 105 -6.78 -17.32 9.93
N PRO A 106 -7.87 -17.48 10.69
CA PRO A 106 -9.22 -17.17 10.20
C PRO A 106 -9.35 -15.71 9.74
N LYS A 107 -10.12 -15.48 8.67
CA LYS A 107 -10.49 -14.12 8.20
C LYS A 107 -11.54 -13.44 9.09
N THR A 108 -12.02 -14.12 10.13
CA THR A 108 -13.02 -13.59 11.07
C THR A 108 -12.58 -12.26 11.65
N GLY A 109 -13.50 -11.29 11.70
CA GLY A 109 -13.24 -9.95 12.22
C GLY A 109 -12.48 -9.02 11.27
N TYR A 110 -12.10 -9.49 10.08
CA TYR A 110 -11.52 -8.61 9.07
C TYR A 110 -12.54 -7.57 8.59
N ASP A 111 -12.14 -6.32 8.70
CA ASP A 111 -12.76 -5.18 8.02
C ASP A 111 -11.61 -4.30 7.48
N ARG A 112 -11.78 -3.78 6.27
CA ARG A 112 -10.77 -2.91 5.64
C ARG A 112 -10.57 -1.64 6.45
N ASP A 113 -11.62 -1.13 7.10
CA ASP A 113 -11.56 0.10 7.88
C ASP A 113 -10.68 -0.02 9.14
N LEU A 114 -10.32 -1.25 9.55
CA LEU A 114 -9.35 -1.50 10.62
C LEU A 114 -7.91 -1.11 10.25
N PHE A 115 -7.67 -0.81 8.96
CA PHE A 115 -6.41 -0.27 8.44
C PHE A 115 -6.47 1.26 8.27
N GLY A 116 -7.48 1.91 8.84
CA GLY A 116 -7.63 3.36 8.82
C GLY A 116 -8.21 3.91 7.53
N GLN A 117 -8.27 5.24 7.45
CA GLN A 117 -8.75 5.93 6.27
C GLN A 117 -7.85 5.58 5.06
N ALA A 118 -8.49 5.18 3.96
CA ALA A 118 -7.78 4.89 2.72
C ALA A 118 -6.99 6.12 2.25
N TRP A 119 -5.70 5.89 2.00
CA TRP A 119 -4.77 6.88 1.46
C TRP A 119 -4.51 8.08 2.39
N THR A 120 -4.66 7.91 3.69
CA THR A 120 -4.38 9.00 4.64
C THR A 120 -2.93 9.45 4.57
N ASP A 121 -2.71 10.75 4.74
CA ASP A 121 -1.39 11.37 4.94
C ASP A 121 -0.97 11.32 6.44
N ASP A 122 -1.90 10.96 7.32
CA ASP A 122 -1.68 10.88 8.77
C ASP A 122 -1.00 9.55 9.15
N VAL A 123 0.25 9.39 8.72
CA VAL A 123 1.10 8.21 8.96
C VAL A 123 2.54 8.59 9.25
N THR A 124 3.27 7.70 9.93
CA THR A 124 4.68 7.93 10.30
C THR A 124 5.69 7.27 9.36
N VAL A 125 5.21 6.55 8.35
CA VAL A 125 6.03 5.93 7.29
C VAL A 125 6.41 6.97 6.23
N GLU A 126 7.26 6.56 5.28
CA GLU A 126 7.68 7.42 4.17
C GLU A 126 6.46 8.01 3.43
N GLY A 127 6.52 9.29 3.10
CA GLY A 127 5.42 10.01 2.46
C GLY A 127 4.40 10.61 3.42
N GLY A 128 4.38 10.22 4.70
CA GLY A 128 3.45 10.78 5.67
C GLY A 128 3.70 12.23 6.07
N HIS A 129 2.62 12.93 6.42
CA HIS A 129 2.55 14.33 6.82
C HIS A 129 3.19 15.30 5.82
N ASN A 130 3.19 14.97 4.53
CA ASN A 130 3.78 15.81 3.49
C ASN A 130 2.74 16.76 2.85
N GLY A 131 1.44 16.57 3.15
CA GLY A 131 0.33 17.35 2.64
C GLY A 131 -0.25 16.83 1.31
N CYS A 132 0.18 15.66 0.85
CA CYS A 132 -0.39 14.89 -0.24
C CYS A 132 -1.06 13.64 0.33
N ASP A 133 -2.15 13.16 -0.28
CA ASP A 133 -2.66 11.83 0.10
C ASP A 133 -1.72 10.74 -0.42
N THR A 134 -1.61 9.64 0.33
CA THR A 134 -0.71 8.52 0.00
C THR A 134 -0.90 8.02 -1.44
N ARG A 135 -2.13 8.01 -1.96
CA ARG A 135 -2.37 7.58 -3.36
C ARG A 135 -1.64 8.48 -4.34
N ASN A 136 -1.68 9.78 -4.12
CA ASN A 136 -0.98 10.75 -4.95
C ASN A 136 0.54 10.69 -4.79
N ASP A 137 1.06 10.35 -3.60
CA ASP A 137 2.49 10.07 -3.43
C ASP A 137 2.93 8.88 -4.29
N ILE A 138 2.17 7.79 -4.28
CA ILE A 138 2.49 6.60 -5.08
C ILE A 138 2.35 6.89 -6.58
N LEU A 139 1.31 7.62 -7.01
CA LEU A 139 1.20 8.04 -8.42
C LEU A 139 2.36 8.98 -8.82
N GLY A 140 2.77 9.89 -7.94
CA GLY A 140 3.89 10.80 -8.17
C GLY A 140 5.24 10.07 -8.26
N ARG A 141 5.40 8.97 -7.52
CA ARG A 141 6.58 8.10 -7.54
C ARG A 141 6.64 7.20 -8.77
N ASP A 142 5.50 6.60 -9.14
CA ASP A 142 5.48 5.47 -10.09
C ASP A 142 5.09 5.87 -11.53
N LEU A 143 4.54 7.06 -11.75
CA LEU A 143 4.22 7.54 -13.08
C LEU A 143 5.34 8.40 -13.67
N ASP A 144 5.54 8.28 -14.98
CA ASP A 144 6.35 9.20 -15.76
C ASP A 144 5.49 10.31 -16.38
N GLN A 145 6.13 11.39 -16.86
CA GLN A 145 5.46 12.47 -17.61
C GLN A 145 4.22 13.03 -16.89
N ILE A 146 4.34 13.24 -15.58
CA ILE A 146 3.23 13.63 -14.71
C ILE A 146 2.80 15.07 -14.98
N VAL A 147 1.49 15.29 -14.97
CA VAL A 147 0.89 16.63 -14.85
C VAL A 147 0.14 16.70 -13.52
N PHE A 148 0.52 17.64 -12.66
CA PHE A 148 -0.18 17.91 -11.41
C PHE A 148 -1.30 18.93 -11.59
N LYS A 149 -2.31 18.86 -10.72
CA LYS A 149 -3.34 19.89 -10.62
C LYS A 149 -2.72 21.19 -10.11
N PRO A 150 -2.89 22.33 -10.81
CA PRO A 150 -2.41 23.62 -10.32
C PRO A 150 -2.95 23.94 -8.92
N GLY A 151 -2.11 24.58 -8.10
CA GLY A 151 -2.47 24.97 -6.74
C GLY A 151 -2.44 23.84 -5.71
N THR A 152 -1.94 22.65 -6.06
CA THR A 152 -1.84 21.51 -5.13
C THR A 152 -0.42 21.23 -4.63
N ARG A 153 0.54 22.12 -4.89
CA ARG A 153 1.96 21.95 -4.52
C ARG A 153 2.53 20.61 -5.02
N ASP A 154 2.25 20.32 -6.30
CA ASP A 154 2.68 19.07 -6.95
C ASP A 154 2.22 17.78 -6.25
N CYS A 155 1.05 17.82 -5.60
CA CYS A 155 0.43 16.62 -5.03
C CYS A 155 -0.55 15.94 -5.99
N ALA A 156 -1.60 16.63 -6.43
CA ALA A 156 -2.73 15.94 -7.06
C ALA A 156 -2.45 15.60 -8.53
N VAL A 157 -2.05 14.37 -8.81
CA VAL A 157 -1.74 13.88 -10.15
C VAL A 157 -2.99 13.86 -11.03
N GLN A 158 -2.95 14.56 -12.17
CA GLN A 158 -4.04 14.61 -13.16
C GLN A 158 -3.81 13.65 -14.32
N THR A 159 -2.58 13.56 -14.82
CA THR A 159 -2.19 12.62 -15.89
C THR A 159 -0.77 12.11 -15.66
N GLY A 160 -0.44 11.00 -16.29
CA GLY A 160 0.91 10.45 -16.34
C GLY A 160 0.96 9.17 -17.17
N ILE A 161 2.15 8.61 -17.33
CA ILE A 161 2.38 7.36 -18.05
C ILE A 161 2.86 6.31 -17.04
N LEU A 162 2.07 5.26 -16.86
CA LEU A 162 2.49 4.09 -16.08
C LEU A 162 3.18 3.10 -17.00
N ASN A 163 4.44 2.79 -16.73
CA ASN A 163 5.07 1.58 -17.24
C ASN A 163 4.73 0.44 -16.26
N ASP A 164 3.60 -0.25 -16.50
CA ASP A 164 2.98 -1.11 -15.51
C ASP A 164 3.85 -2.33 -15.20
N PRO A 165 4.31 -2.49 -13.95
CA PRO A 165 5.18 -3.60 -13.59
C PRO A 165 4.47 -4.94 -13.68
N TYR A 166 3.15 -5.01 -13.49
CA TYR A 166 2.43 -6.29 -13.38
C TYR A 166 2.19 -6.96 -14.73
N THR A 167 1.82 -6.18 -15.74
CA THR A 167 1.50 -6.67 -17.08
C THR A 167 2.64 -6.42 -18.08
N GLY A 168 3.55 -5.49 -17.77
CA GLY A 168 4.60 -5.04 -18.69
C GLY A 168 4.08 -4.13 -19.81
N THR A 169 2.85 -3.65 -19.69
CA THR A 169 2.23 -2.73 -20.66
C THR A 169 2.38 -1.28 -20.23
N THR A 170 2.23 -0.35 -21.18
CA THR A 170 2.21 1.08 -20.87
C THR A 170 0.77 1.58 -20.82
N ILE A 171 0.42 2.30 -19.76
CA ILE A 171 -0.93 2.84 -19.53
C ILE A 171 -0.85 4.36 -19.41
N SER A 172 -1.62 5.08 -20.24
CA SER A 172 -1.81 6.52 -20.10
C SER A 172 -2.84 6.80 -19.00
N PHE A 173 -2.38 7.18 -17.82
CA PHE A 173 -3.24 7.55 -16.71
C PHE A 173 -3.87 8.93 -16.97
N VAL A 174 -5.19 9.00 -16.83
CA VAL A 174 -5.97 10.23 -16.79
C VAL A 174 -6.91 10.15 -15.61
N ARG A 175 -6.82 11.11 -14.69
CA ARG A 175 -7.76 11.25 -13.58
C ARG A 175 -9.15 11.60 -14.13
N GLY A 176 -10.14 10.85 -13.68
CA GLY A 176 -11.53 11.01 -14.09
C GLY A 176 -12.41 9.85 -13.65
N GLU A 177 -13.71 10.08 -13.69
CA GLU A 177 -14.71 9.02 -13.54
C GLU A 177 -14.56 8.01 -14.68
N GLY A 178 -14.49 6.72 -14.36
CA GLY A 178 -14.30 5.64 -15.34
C GLY A 178 -12.89 5.49 -15.92
N THR A 179 -11.99 6.47 -15.74
CA THR A 179 -10.59 6.38 -16.22
C THR A 179 -9.59 6.13 -15.09
N SER A 180 -9.87 6.64 -13.89
CA SER A 180 -8.95 6.49 -12.74
C SER A 180 -8.77 5.04 -12.31
N SER A 181 -9.72 4.16 -12.62
CA SER A 181 -9.67 2.73 -12.27
C SER A 181 -8.72 1.92 -13.15
N ALA A 182 -8.25 2.48 -14.27
CA ALA A 182 -7.24 1.85 -15.12
C ALA A 182 -5.89 1.71 -14.41
N VAL A 183 -5.56 2.65 -13.52
CA VAL A 183 -4.38 2.56 -12.63
C VAL A 183 -4.85 2.53 -11.18
N GLN A 184 -4.57 1.41 -10.52
CA GLN A 184 -4.86 1.22 -9.10
C GLN A 184 -3.56 1.29 -8.30
N ILE A 185 -3.69 1.61 -7.01
CA ILE A 185 -2.57 1.44 -6.08
C ILE A 185 -2.82 0.11 -5.39
N ASP A 186 -1.99 -0.88 -5.71
CA ASP A 186 -2.04 -2.19 -5.08
C ASP A 186 -1.29 -2.18 -3.75
N HIS A 187 -1.81 -2.98 -2.82
CA HIS A 187 -1.11 -3.46 -1.65
C HIS A 187 -0.34 -4.74 -2.03
N VAL A 188 0.96 -4.64 -2.27
CA VAL A 188 1.83 -5.77 -2.73
C VAL A 188 1.65 -7.00 -1.82
N VAL A 189 1.51 -6.78 -0.50
CA VAL A 189 0.87 -7.71 0.44
C VAL A 189 -0.53 -7.20 0.74
N ALA A 190 -1.55 -7.90 0.23
CA ALA A 190 -2.94 -7.48 0.35
C ALA A 190 -3.42 -7.39 1.81
N LEU A 191 -4.23 -6.39 2.15
CA LEU A 191 -4.71 -6.16 3.53
C LEU A 191 -5.41 -7.38 4.15
N SER A 192 -6.25 -8.07 3.36
CA SER A 192 -6.94 -9.28 3.81
C SER A 192 -6.02 -10.48 3.95
N ASP A 193 -4.93 -10.55 3.19
CA ASP A 193 -3.91 -11.59 3.35
C ASP A 193 -3.10 -11.33 4.62
N ALA A 194 -2.66 -10.08 4.80
CA ALA A 194 -1.94 -9.63 5.98
C ALA A 194 -2.74 -9.88 7.27
N TRP A 195 -4.06 -9.64 7.29
CA TRP A 195 -4.93 -9.94 8.43
C TRP A 195 -4.80 -11.39 8.90
N GLN A 196 -4.87 -12.32 7.94
CA GLN A 196 -4.76 -13.77 8.18
C GLN A 196 -3.32 -14.21 8.46
N LYS A 197 -2.34 -13.31 8.34
CA LYS A 197 -0.91 -13.57 8.46
C LYS A 197 -0.17 -12.65 9.44
N GLY A 198 -0.91 -12.04 10.37
CA GLY A 198 -0.34 -11.32 11.53
C GLY A 198 -0.90 -9.93 11.78
N ALA A 199 -1.49 -9.28 10.77
CA ALA A 199 -1.96 -7.90 10.92
C ALA A 199 -3.11 -7.74 11.92
N GLN A 200 -3.85 -8.82 12.22
CA GLN A 200 -4.86 -8.80 13.29
C GLN A 200 -4.27 -8.56 14.69
N GLN A 201 -2.97 -8.82 14.89
CA GLN A 201 -2.26 -8.63 16.17
C GLN A 201 -1.58 -7.27 16.26
N LEU A 202 -1.45 -6.56 15.13
CA LEU A 202 -0.89 -5.22 15.11
C LEU A 202 -1.84 -4.25 15.80
N ASP A 203 -1.28 -3.26 16.48
CA ASP A 203 -2.05 -2.12 16.94
C ASP A 203 -2.58 -1.32 15.73
N THR A 204 -3.57 -0.47 16.00
CA THR A 204 -4.25 0.29 14.93
C THR A 204 -3.27 1.18 14.17
N ALA A 205 -2.38 1.91 14.84
CA ALA A 205 -1.46 2.82 14.17
C ALA A 205 -0.51 2.06 13.23
N THR A 206 0.01 0.90 13.67
CA THR A 206 0.83 0.04 12.84
C THR A 206 0.06 -0.51 11.63
N ARG A 207 -1.23 -0.84 11.76
CA ARG A 207 -2.08 -1.21 10.60
C ARG A 207 -2.29 -0.04 9.63
N VAL A 208 -2.51 1.17 10.13
CA VAL A 208 -2.63 2.36 9.27
C VAL A 208 -1.32 2.60 8.50
N ASN A 209 -0.18 2.50 9.18
CA ASN A 209 1.12 2.57 8.54
C ASN A 209 1.29 1.45 7.48
N PHE A 210 0.96 0.20 7.78
CA PHE A 210 1.02 -0.91 6.83
C PHE A 210 0.23 -0.67 5.54
N ALA A 211 -0.94 -0.05 5.66
CA ALA A 211 -1.81 0.24 4.52
C ALA A 211 -1.37 1.46 3.70
N ASN A 212 -0.47 2.30 4.22
CA ASN A 212 -0.03 3.52 3.56
C ASN A 212 1.49 3.59 3.33
N ASP A 213 2.26 2.56 3.72
CA ASP A 213 3.72 2.51 3.49
C ASP A 213 4.04 2.31 2.01
N PRO A 214 4.81 3.21 1.37
CA PRO A 214 5.27 3.05 -0.01
C PRO A 214 5.97 1.73 -0.29
N ARG A 215 6.57 1.06 0.70
CA ARG A 215 7.13 -0.31 0.57
C ARG A 215 6.07 -1.34 0.22
N ASN A 216 4.84 -1.17 0.69
CA ASN A 216 3.72 -2.06 0.43
C ASN A 216 2.82 -1.58 -0.72
N LEU A 217 3.11 -0.43 -1.33
CA LEU A 217 2.25 0.17 -2.34
C LEU A 217 2.91 0.26 -3.71
N LYS A 218 2.14 -0.04 -4.77
CA LYS A 218 2.60 0.07 -6.16
C LYS A 218 1.47 0.52 -7.08
N ALA A 219 1.71 1.51 -7.94
CA ALA A 219 0.79 1.83 -9.03
C ALA A 219 0.84 0.73 -10.10
N VAL A 220 -0.31 0.16 -10.44
CA VAL A 220 -0.42 -1.01 -11.33
C VAL A 220 -1.68 -0.96 -12.19
N ASP A 221 -1.71 -1.80 -13.22
CA ASP A 221 -2.90 -2.10 -14.03
C ASP A 221 -4.09 -2.55 -13.16
N GLY A 222 -5.25 -1.92 -13.36
CA GLY A 222 -6.46 -2.16 -12.58
C GLY A 222 -7.01 -3.59 -12.70
N PRO A 223 -7.21 -4.14 -13.91
CA PRO A 223 -7.59 -5.54 -14.10
C PRO A 223 -6.61 -6.56 -13.48
N ALA A 224 -5.30 -6.38 -13.64
CA ALA A 224 -4.30 -7.26 -13.04
C ALA A 224 -4.40 -7.26 -11.51
N ASN A 225 -4.58 -6.08 -10.90
CA ASN A 225 -4.78 -5.96 -9.46
C ASN A 225 -6.08 -6.63 -8.98
N GLN A 226 -7.17 -6.49 -9.74
CA GLN A 226 -8.42 -7.18 -9.43
C GLN A 226 -8.29 -8.71 -9.52
N GLN A 227 -7.50 -9.20 -10.48
CA GLN A 227 -7.20 -10.63 -10.60
C GLN A 227 -6.36 -11.14 -9.42
N LYS A 228 -5.42 -10.34 -8.92
CA LYS A 228 -4.64 -10.64 -7.72
C LYS A 228 -5.52 -10.80 -6.48
N SER A 229 -6.52 -9.94 -6.29
CA SER A 229 -7.40 -9.94 -5.11
C SER A 229 -6.58 -9.96 -3.80
N ASP A 230 -6.84 -10.91 -2.90
CA ASP A 230 -6.12 -11.20 -1.66
C ASP A 230 -5.15 -12.39 -1.80
N GLY A 231 -4.75 -12.72 -3.02
CA GLY A 231 -3.78 -13.77 -3.32
C GLY A 231 -2.38 -13.44 -2.81
N ASP A 232 -1.72 -14.45 -2.24
CA ASP A 232 -0.29 -14.41 -1.94
C ASP A 232 0.57 -14.93 -3.10
N ALA A 233 1.89 -14.93 -2.93
CA ALA A 233 2.82 -15.40 -3.97
C ALA A 233 2.62 -16.88 -4.39
N ALA A 234 2.00 -17.71 -3.55
CA ALA A 234 1.66 -19.08 -3.95
C ALA A 234 0.42 -19.13 -4.86
N THR A 235 -0.47 -18.14 -4.75
CA THR A 235 -1.77 -18.13 -5.42
C THR A 235 -1.76 -17.26 -6.68
N TRP A 236 -0.98 -16.18 -6.68
CA TRP A 236 -0.89 -15.25 -7.78
C TRP A 236 0.51 -14.62 -7.88
N LEU A 237 1.04 -14.58 -9.10
CA LEU A 237 2.25 -13.83 -9.46
C LEU A 237 1.95 -12.96 -10.68
N PRO A 238 2.57 -11.78 -10.80
CA PRO A 238 2.40 -10.92 -11.96
C PRO A 238 2.58 -11.66 -13.29
N PRO A 239 1.71 -11.42 -14.29
CA PRO A 239 1.87 -11.96 -15.64
C PRO A 239 3.23 -11.59 -16.26
N ASN A 240 3.74 -10.39 -16.00
CA ASN A 240 5.07 -9.97 -16.38
C ASN A 240 6.14 -10.73 -15.56
N LYS A 241 6.70 -11.77 -16.16
CA LYS A 241 7.70 -12.62 -15.53
C LYS A 241 8.96 -11.87 -15.10
N SER A 242 9.37 -10.85 -15.86
CA SER A 242 10.57 -10.07 -15.54
C SER A 242 10.47 -9.29 -14.22
N TYR A 243 9.25 -8.98 -13.78
CA TYR A 243 9.00 -8.25 -12.53
C TYR A 243 8.86 -9.17 -11.31
N ARG A 244 8.75 -10.49 -11.50
CA ARG A 244 8.44 -11.41 -10.39
C ARG A 244 9.50 -11.41 -9.30
N CYS A 245 10.78 -11.24 -9.65
CA CYS A 245 11.87 -11.09 -8.68
C CYS A 245 11.62 -9.92 -7.72
N THR A 246 11.30 -8.75 -8.28
CA THR A 246 10.97 -7.54 -7.52
C THR A 246 9.72 -7.72 -6.69
N TYR A 247 8.67 -8.27 -7.28
CA TYR A 247 7.41 -8.50 -6.59
C TYR A 247 7.59 -9.36 -5.32
N VAL A 248 8.28 -10.50 -5.42
CA VAL A 248 8.45 -11.38 -4.25
C VAL A 248 9.45 -10.83 -3.23
N ALA A 249 10.47 -10.08 -3.68
CA ALA A 249 11.39 -9.39 -2.78
C ALA A 249 10.68 -8.28 -1.98
N ASP A 250 9.81 -7.51 -2.64
CA ASP A 250 8.97 -6.49 -2.00
C ASP A 250 8.04 -7.13 -0.95
N GLN A 251 7.41 -8.27 -1.27
CA GLN A 251 6.59 -9.00 -0.30
C GLN A 251 7.37 -9.44 0.95
N VAL A 252 8.61 -9.93 0.77
CA VAL A 252 9.49 -10.29 1.90
C VAL A 252 9.88 -9.06 2.71
N SER A 253 10.19 -7.95 2.04
CA SER A 253 10.50 -6.65 2.66
C SER A 253 9.37 -6.19 3.57
N VAL A 254 8.16 -6.15 3.03
CA VAL A 254 6.94 -5.76 3.76
C VAL A 254 6.69 -6.70 4.93
N LYS A 255 6.70 -8.02 4.71
CA LYS A 255 6.37 -8.96 5.79
C LYS A 255 7.37 -8.90 6.94
N ALA A 256 8.67 -8.74 6.66
CA ALA A 256 9.66 -8.57 7.71
C ALA A 256 9.48 -7.26 8.48
N ALA A 257 9.22 -6.15 7.77
CA ALA A 257 9.05 -4.84 8.38
C ALA A 257 7.86 -4.80 9.38
N TYR A 258 6.82 -5.60 9.13
CA TYR A 258 5.59 -5.62 9.93
C TYR A 258 5.41 -6.89 10.76
N GLY A 259 6.43 -7.75 10.85
CA GLY A 259 6.36 -9.00 11.63
C GLY A 259 5.26 -9.95 11.17
N LEU A 260 4.96 -9.97 9.87
CA LEU A 260 3.96 -10.87 9.29
C LEU A 260 4.60 -12.21 8.93
N TRP A 261 3.84 -13.29 9.07
CA TRP A 261 4.32 -14.63 8.69
C TRP A 261 3.94 -14.98 7.24
N VAL A 262 4.53 -16.05 6.76
CA VAL A 262 4.20 -16.70 5.49
C VAL A 262 3.61 -18.08 5.72
N THR A 263 2.84 -18.58 4.76
CA THR A 263 2.53 -20.02 4.73
C THR A 263 3.68 -20.79 4.14
N GLN A 264 3.75 -22.11 4.37
CA GLN A 264 4.76 -22.95 3.73
C GLN A 264 4.72 -22.83 2.20
N ALA A 265 3.52 -22.88 1.61
CA ALA A 265 3.36 -22.77 0.16
C ALA A 265 3.82 -21.40 -0.38
N GLU A 266 3.54 -20.32 0.34
CA GLU A 266 3.99 -18.97 -0.02
C GLU A 266 5.50 -18.84 0.12
N HIS A 267 6.08 -19.34 1.21
CA HIS A 267 7.53 -19.38 1.41
C HIS A 267 8.22 -20.10 0.26
N ASP A 268 7.75 -21.30 -0.09
CA ASP A 268 8.34 -22.12 -1.15
C ASP A 268 8.20 -21.44 -2.53
N ALA A 269 7.05 -20.80 -2.79
CA ALA A 269 6.84 -20.05 -4.03
C ALA A 269 7.79 -18.84 -4.14
N ILE A 270 7.94 -18.04 -3.07
CA ILE A 270 8.88 -16.91 -3.03
C ILE A 270 10.31 -17.43 -3.22
N ALA A 271 10.71 -18.47 -2.48
CA ALA A 271 12.05 -19.04 -2.56
C ALA A 271 12.39 -19.54 -3.97
N GLY A 272 11.45 -20.24 -4.63
CA GLY A 272 11.62 -20.71 -6.00
C GLY A 272 11.81 -19.56 -6.99
N VAL A 273 10.99 -18.51 -6.90
CA VAL A 273 11.16 -17.31 -7.74
C VAL A 273 12.52 -16.67 -7.49
N LEU A 274 12.92 -16.45 -6.24
CA LEU A 274 14.22 -15.83 -5.93
C LEU A 274 15.41 -16.67 -6.43
N GLN A 275 15.32 -17.99 -6.38
CA GLN A 275 16.33 -18.89 -6.95
C GLN A 275 16.42 -18.75 -8.48
N ASP A 276 15.29 -18.65 -9.17
CA ASP A 276 15.26 -18.39 -10.62
C ASP A 276 15.85 -17.02 -10.97
N CYS A 277 15.83 -16.07 -10.04
CA CYS A 277 16.49 -14.76 -10.15
C CYS A 277 18.01 -14.82 -9.85
N GLY A 278 18.57 -16.00 -9.60
CA GLY A 278 19.98 -16.19 -9.32
C GLY A 278 20.38 -15.97 -7.85
N ALA A 279 19.42 -16.06 -6.92
CA ALA A 279 19.76 -16.07 -5.50
C ALA A 279 20.68 -17.24 -5.18
N ALA A 280 21.85 -16.95 -4.62
CA ALA A 280 22.70 -17.98 -4.06
C ALA A 280 22.10 -18.41 -2.72
N THR A 281 21.86 -19.71 -2.54
CA THR A 281 21.65 -20.22 -1.19
C THR A 281 22.88 -19.84 -0.38
N PRO A 282 22.76 -19.15 0.77
CA PRO A 282 23.92 -18.88 1.59
C PRO A 282 24.62 -20.22 1.82
N ALA A 283 25.88 -20.33 1.38
CA ALA A 283 26.71 -21.45 1.77
C ALA A 283 26.57 -21.52 3.28
N ALA A 284 26.18 -22.70 3.82
CA ALA A 284 26.05 -22.91 5.24
C ALA A 284 27.25 -22.22 5.89
N ALA A 285 26.97 -21.17 6.70
CA ALA A 285 28.03 -20.41 7.34
C ALA A 285 29.02 -21.44 7.89
N PRO A 286 30.33 -21.33 7.61
CA PRO A 286 31.29 -22.31 8.11
C PRO A 286 30.95 -22.50 9.57
N ALA A 287 30.63 -23.75 9.94
CA ALA A 287 30.22 -24.09 11.30
C ALA A 287 31.16 -23.31 12.22
N PRO A 288 30.64 -22.55 13.21
CA PRO A 288 31.47 -21.71 14.05
C PRO A 288 32.68 -22.55 14.42
N THR A 289 33.85 -22.15 13.92
CA THR A 289 35.07 -22.85 14.26
C THR A 289 35.10 -22.72 15.76
N THR A 290 34.96 -23.85 16.44
CA THR A 290 35.18 -23.95 17.88
C THR A 290 36.62 -23.52 18.08
N ASP A 291 36.83 -22.21 18.21
CA ASP A 291 37.97 -21.70 18.90
C ASP A 291 37.93 -22.43 20.24
N PRO A 292 38.98 -23.16 20.63
CA PRO A 292 39.00 -23.85 21.90
C PRO A 292 38.57 -22.84 22.94
N ALA A 293 37.47 -23.13 23.64
CA ALA A 293 36.99 -22.29 24.72
C ALA A 293 38.22 -21.85 25.54
N PRO A 294 38.46 -20.54 25.72
CA PRO A 294 39.56 -20.08 26.54
C PRO A 294 39.51 -20.88 27.83
N ALA A 295 40.62 -21.55 28.16
CA ALA A 295 40.73 -22.35 29.37
C ALA A 295 40.14 -21.53 30.51
N VAL A 296 39.12 -22.09 31.17
CA VAL A 296 38.42 -21.45 32.27
C VAL A 296 39.48 -21.01 33.27
N VAL A 297 39.80 -19.73 33.27
CA VAL A 297 40.58 -19.13 34.35
C VAL A 297 39.68 -19.26 35.58
N PRO A 298 40.13 -19.91 36.66
CA PRO A 298 39.34 -20.01 37.87
C PRO A 298 38.89 -18.62 38.28
N ALA A 299 37.58 -18.46 38.50
CA ALA A 299 37.02 -17.21 38.99
C ALA A 299 37.81 -16.77 40.25
N PRO A 300 38.24 -15.50 40.35
CA PRO A 300 38.85 -15.02 41.57
C PRO A 300 37.90 -15.24 42.75
N ALA A 301 38.48 -15.62 43.90
CA ALA A 301 37.74 -15.85 45.13
C ALA A 301 36.79 -14.67 45.42
N PRO A 302 35.58 -14.93 45.95
CA PRO A 302 34.62 -13.88 46.24
C PRO A 302 35.23 -12.86 47.19
N VAL A 303 35.25 -11.60 46.77
CA VAL A 303 35.61 -10.47 47.61
C VAL A 303 34.61 -10.40 48.77
N PRO A 304 35.05 -10.23 50.03
CA PRO A 304 34.15 -10.08 51.17
C PRO A 304 33.14 -8.96 50.92
N ALA A 305 31.88 -9.24 51.23
CA ALA A 305 30.79 -8.28 51.12
C ALA A 305 31.11 -6.97 51.88
N PRO A 306 30.83 -5.79 51.31
CA PRO A 306 30.92 -4.53 52.03
C PRO A 306 30.01 -4.52 53.26
N ALA A 307 30.44 -3.84 54.31
CA ALA A 307 29.67 -3.63 55.53
C ALA A 307 28.27 -3.03 55.23
N PRO A 308 27.24 -3.41 56.00
CA PRO A 308 25.88 -2.95 55.79
C PRO A 308 25.80 -1.42 55.91
N ALA A 309 25.22 -0.78 54.89
CA ALA A 309 24.89 0.63 54.90
C ALA A 309 23.78 0.93 55.93
N PRO A 310 23.72 2.16 56.48
CA PRO A 310 22.71 2.54 57.46
C PRO A 310 21.29 2.43 56.89
N ALA A 311 20.35 2.07 57.77
CA ALA A 311 18.94 1.82 57.45
C ALA A 311 18.30 2.97 56.66
N PRO A 312 17.59 2.68 55.55
CA PRO A 312 16.74 3.66 54.89
C PRO A 312 15.57 4.08 55.80
N VAL A 313 15.34 5.39 55.87
CA VAL A 313 14.07 5.95 56.34
C VAL A 313 12.93 5.52 55.41
N PRO A 314 11.72 5.26 55.92
CA PRO A 314 10.63 4.71 55.11
C PRO A 314 10.07 5.80 54.19
N PHE A 315 10.32 5.67 52.89
CA PHE A 315 9.54 6.34 51.85
C PHE A 315 8.55 5.30 51.30
N VAL A 316 7.27 5.53 51.57
CA VAL A 316 6.17 4.75 50.99
C VAL A 316 5.93 5.26 49.59
N ASP A 317 6.33 4.48 48.59
CA ASP A 317 5.89 4.67 47.21
C ASP A 317 4.94 3.52 46.85
N THR A 318 3.64 3.78 47.04
CA THR A 318 2.55 2.89 46.62
C THR A 318 2.31 3.05 45.13
N ALA A 319 3.11 2.37 44.30
CA ALA A 319 2.75 2.10 42.91
C ALA A 319 1.91 0.80 42.88
N GLY A 320 0.59 0.97 42.80
CA GLY A 320 -0.39 -0.12 42.62
C GLY A 320 -0.43 -0.67 41.18
N PRO A 321 -1.17 -1.77 40.96
CA PRO A 321 -1.19 -2.52 39.70
C PRO A 321 -1.86 -1.73 38.58
N SER A 322 -1.26 -1.73 37.39
CA SER A 322 -1.73 -1.08 36.15
C SER A 322 -2.90 -1.79 35.45
N ASP A 323 -3.59 -2.74 36.11
CA ASP A 323 -4.62 -3.59 35.49
C ASP A 323 -6.06 -3.21 35.87
N VAL A 324 -6.27 -2.03 36.44
CA VAL A 324 -7.63 -1.57 36.77
C VAL A 324 -8.32 -1.09 35.48
N TYR A 325 -9.47 -1.67 35.14
CA TYR A 325 -10.32 -1.26 34.02
C TYR A 325 -11.76 -1.07 34.47
N TYR A 326 -12.33 0.12 34.22
CA TYR A 326 -13.74 0.39 34.46
C TYR A 326 -14.53 0.38 33.16
N LYS A 327 -15.57 -0.47 33.08
CA LYS A 327 -16.44 -0.54 31.90
C LYS A 327 -17.18 0.78 31.61
N ASN A 328 -17.50 1.55 32.65
CA ASN A 328 -18.18 2.84 32.57
C ASN A 328 -18.09 3.59 33.91
N CYS A 329 -18.55 4.84 33.95
CA CYS A 329 -18.49 5.68 35.14
C CYS A 329 -19.29 5.17 36.34
N SER A 330 -20.35 4.40 36.12
CA SER A 330 -21.08 3.76 37.22
C SER A 330 -20.21 2.70 37.92
N ALA A 331 -19.41 1.95 37.16
CA ALA A 331 -18.47 0.98 37.73
C ALA A 331 -17.31 1.67 38.48
N ALA A 332 -16.79 2.79 37.94
CA ALA A 332 -15.75 3.58 38.61
C ALA A 332 -16.24 4.18 39.94
N ARG A 333 -17.47 4.73 39.99
CA ARG A 333 -18.08 5.22 41.23
C ARG A 333 -18.38 4.11 42.23
N ALA A 334 -18.90 2.96 41.77
CA ALA A 334 -19.17 1.83 42.65
C ALA A 334 -17.88 1.28 43.30
N ALA A 335 -16.74 1.42 42.62
CA ALA A 335 -15.42 1.09 43.14
C ALA A 335 -14.78 2.20 43.99
N GLY A 336 -15.44 3.35 44.14
CA GLY A 336 -14.93 4.50 44.89
C GLY A 336 -13.79 5.27 44.20
N ALA A 337 -13.62 5.08 42.88
CA ALA A 337 -12.48 5.59 42.13
C ALA A 337 -12.77 6.85 41.31
N ALA A 338 -14.01 7.34 41.27
CA ALA A 338 -14.36 8.56 40.53
C ALA A 338 -14.23 9.82 41.42
N PRO A 339 -13.75 10.96 40.89
CA PRO A 339 -13.28 11.19 39.50
C PRO A 339 -11.95 10.48 39.21
N VAL A 340 -11.77 10.03 37.96
CA VAL A 340 -10.56 9.30 37.50
C VAL A 340 -9.76 10.21 36.56
N HIS A 341 -8.51 10.51 36.87
CA HIS A 341 -7.69 11.46 36.11
C HIS A 341 -6.76 10.79 35.08
N VAL A 342 -6.40 11.51 34.01
CA VAL A 342 -5.39 11.06 33.04
C VAL A 342 -4.10 10.63 33.77
N GLY A 343 -3.66 9.41 33.50
CA GLY A 343 -2.46 8.82 34.11
C GLY A 343 -2.73 8.00 35.39
N GLU A 344 -3.95 8.05 35.94
CA GLU A 344 -4.33 7.17 37.05
C GLU A 344 -4.71 5.76 36.57
N PRO A 345 -4.42 4.71 37.35
CA PRO A 345 -4.88 3.36 37.05
C PRO A 345 -6.42 3.32 36.92
N GLY A 346 -6.92 2.81 35.79
CA GLY A 346 -8.36 2.80 35.51
C GLY A 346 -8.86 3.95 34.64
N TYR A 347 -8.03 4.95 34.33
CA TYR A 347 -8.39 5.96 33.34
C TYR A 347 -8.51 5.34 31.95
N GLY A 348 -9.57 5.71 31.24
CA GLY A 348 -9.75 5.43 29.82
C GLY A 348 -10.56 6.53 29.18
N THR A 349 -10.26 6.87 27.94
CA THR A 349 -10.91 7.94 27.19
C THR A 349 -12.42 7.75 27.02
N HIS A 350 -12.94 6.53 27.24
CA HIS A 350 -14.37 6.23 27.27
C HIS A 350 -15.09 6.67 28.55
N LEU A 351 -14.35 7.10 29.58
CA LEU A 351 -14.86 7.64 30.85
C LEU A 351 -14.88 9.17 30.88
N ASP A 352 -14.15 9.80 29.97
CA ASP A 352 -13.92 11.24 29.86
C ASP A 352 -14.66 11.74 28.61
N ARG A 353 -15.89 12.23 28.82
CA ARG A 353 -16.84 12.48 27.73
C ARG A 353 -16.51 13.75 26.96
N ASP A 354 -15.95 14.74 27.63
CA ASP A 354 -15.61 16.05 27.09
C ASP A 354 -14.11 16.22 26.80
N GLY A 355 -13.29 15.27 27.26
CA GLY A 355 -11.88 15.13 26.88
C GLY A 355 -10.97 16.12 27.60
N ASP A 356 -11.36 16.58 28.78
CA ASP A 356 -10.62 17.57 29.56
C ASP A 356 -9.54 16.95 30.47
N GLY A 357 -9.50 15.62 30.52
CA GLY A 357 -8.58 14.83 31.34
C GLY A 357 -9.17 14.36 32.68
N VAL A 358 -10.46 14.57 32.93
CA VAL A 358 -11.17 14.17 34.15
C VAL A 358 -12.35 13.25 33.80
N GLY A 359 -12.13 11.94 33.95
CA GLY A 359 -13.16 10.93 33.76
C GLY A 359 -14.20 10.92 34.89
N CYS A 360 -15.47 10.75 34.52
CA CYS A 360 -16.59 10.48 35.45
C CYS A 360 -16.96 11.57 36.45
N GLU A 361 -16.70 12.84 36.13
CA GLU A 361 -17.01 14.04 36.92
C GLU A 361 -18.50 14.24 37.28
N SER A 362 -19.43 13.57 36.57
CA SER A 362 -20.90 13.69 36.76
C SER A 362 -21.61 12.36 36.94
#